data_AF-A0AAW0PIM5-F1
#
_entry.id   AF-A0AAW0PIM5-F1
#
_cell.length_a   1.000
_cell.length_b   1.000
_cell.length_c   1.000
_cell.angle_alpha   90.00
_cell.angle_beta   90.00
_cell.angle_gamma   90.00
#
_symmetry.space_group_name_H-M   'P 1'
#
loop_
_entity.id
_entity.type
_entity.pdbx_description
1 polymer ?
#
loop_
_entity_poly.entity_id
_entity_poly.type
_entity_poly.pdbx_seq_one_letter_code
_entity_poly.pdbx_strand_id
1 'polypeptide(L)'
;MDSDLSVSSDASLVFERSSEVDDISVALSSDTEGGIGDSTGPEPYQFEPLAQELAAITEAAEDALQERMGPVDELCTCGHCSSLSPVENVCCRETPKVMNRCAQVGVDGCILQHPGFEAVALNPYVLQAVYGTYLQLFGEMEENAE
;
A
#
# COMPACT_ATOMS: atom_id res chain seq x y z
N MET A 1 -6.91 -10.77 44.57
CA MET A 1 -6.83 -9.31 44.26
C MET A 1 -7.28 -9.25 42.82
N ASP A 2 -8.59 -9.34 42.68
CA ASP A 2 -9.27 -9.64 41.43
C ASP A 2 -9.80 -8.29 40.95
N SER A 3 -9.31 -7.85 39.80
CA SER A 3 -9.73 -6.59 39.18
C SER A 3 -10.73 -6.91 38.08
N ASP A 4 -11.98 -6.60 38.37
CA ASP A 4 -13.11 -6.61 37.45
C ASP A 4 -12.85 -5.68 36.25
N LEU A 5 -12.94 -6.25 35.04
CA LEU A 5 -13.09 -5.49 33.80
C LEU A 5 -14.58 -5.53 33.42
N SER A 6 -15.27 -4.43 33.68
CA SER A 6 -16.63 -4.18 33.23
C SER A 6 -16.63 -3.89 31.72
N VAL A 7 -17.12 -4.84 30.92
CA VAL A 7 -17.44 -4.63 29.50
C VAL A 7 -18.83 -4.00 29.41
N SER A 8 -18.89 -2.76 28.93
CA SER A 8 -20.14 -2.04 28.65
C SER A 8 -20.56 -2.24 27.19
N SER A 9 -21.75 -2.82 27.06
CA SER A 9 -22.84 -2.59 26.11
C SER A 9 -22.61 -1.69 24.90
N ASP A 10 -22.97 -2.16 23.70
CA ASP A 10 -24.00 -1.54 22.85
C ASP A 10 -24.48 -2.52 21.76
N ALA A 11 -25.73 -2.99 21.87
CA ALA A 11 -26.85 -2.65 20.99
C ALA A 11 -26.98 -3.54 19.74
N SER A 12 -27.63 -4.69 19.95
CA SER A 12 -28.43 -5.33 18.91
C SER A 12 -29.61 -4.42 18.57
N LEU A 13 -29.68 -3.95 17.32
CA LEU A 13 -30.92 -3.43 16.74
C LEU A 13 -31.21 -4.24 15.48
N VAL A 14 -32.06 -5.24 15.67
CA VAL A 14 -33.01 -5.72 14.66
C VAL A 14 -33.73 -4.51 14.08
N PHE A 15 -33.67 -4.32 12.77
CA PHE A 15 -34.63 -3.48 12.08
C PHE A 15 -35.29 -4.26 10.96
N GLU A 16 -36.61 -4.23 11.01
CA GLU A 16 -37.52 -5.11 10.32
C GLU A 16 -37.59 -4.82 8.82
N ARG A 17 -37.70 -5.92 8.09
CA ARG A 17 -38.30 -6.05 6.77
C ARG A 17 -39.68 -5.37 6.73
N SER A 18 -39.85 -4.36 5.89
CA SER A 18 -40.95 -4.23 4.92
C SER A 18 -41.04 -2.82 4.34
N SER A 19 -40.99 -2.71 3.02
CA SER A 19 -41.86 -1.79 2.29
C SER A 19 -41.98 -2.30 0.86
N GLU A 20 -43.14 -2.86 0.56
CA GLU A 20 -43.61 -3.14 -0.80
C GLU A 20 -43.65 -1.80 -1.54
N VAL A 21 -42.94 -1.68 -2.66
CA VAL A 21 -43.05 -0.50 -3.53
C VAL A 21 -43.88 -0.91 -4.74
N ASP A 22 -45.05 -0.27 -4.87
CA ASP A 22 -45.97 -0.48 -5.98
C ASP A 22 -45.30 -0.18 -7.33
N ASP A 23 -45.57 -1.04 -8.32
CA ASP A 23 -45.20 -0.88 -9.73
C ASP A 23 -45.73 0.46 -10.27
N ILE A 24 -44.89 1.49 -10.27
CA ILE A 24 -45.16 2.72 -11.01
C ILE A 24 -44.95 2.42 -12.50
N SER A 25 -46.04 1.99 -13.14
CA SER A 25 -46.15 1.93 -14.59
C SER A 25 -46.28 3.35 -15.13
N VAL A 26 -45.16 4.07 -15.27
CA VAL A 26 -45.16 5.35 -16.01
C VAL A 26 -45.38 5.04 -17.49
N ALA A 27 -46.56 5.40 -17.99
CA ALA A 27 -46.88 5.33 -19.40
C ALA A 27 -45.94 6.27 -20.18
N LEU A 28 -45.04 5.68 -20.96
CA LEU A 28 -44.22 6.37 -21.94
C LEU A 28 -45.13 6.85 -23.08
N SER A 29 -45.51 8.13 -23.05
CA SER A 29 -46.04 8.82 -24.23
C SER A 29 -44.86 9.28 -25.09
N SER A 30 -44.64 8.58 -26.19
CA SER A 30 -43.74 8.98 -27.27
C SER A 30 -44.20 10.29 -27.88
N ASP A 31 -43.33 11.31 -27.90
CA ASP A 31 -43.37 12.38 -28.89
C ASP A 31 -41.93 12.84 -29.23
N THR A 32 -41.52 12.33 -30.38
CA THR A 32 -40.59 12.79 -31.42
C THR A 32 -39.81 14.12 -31.29
N GLU A 33 -38.50 13.98 -31.59
CA GLU A 33 -37.63 14.83 -32.44
C GLU A 33 -37.06 16.13 -31.84
N GLY A 34 -35.80 16.06 -31.41
CA GLY A 34 -34.90 17.19 -31.24
C GLY A 34 -33.49 16.68 -30.98
N GLY A 35 -32.56 16.90 -31.91
CA GLY A 35 -31.19 16.40 -31.81
C GLY A 35 -30.48 16.90 -30.55
N ILE A 36 -29.91 15.97 -29.79
CA ILE A 36 -29.06 16.24 -28.64
C ILE A 36 -27.84 15.33 -28.82
N GLY A 37 -26.66 15.95 -28.89
CA GLY A 37 -25.39 15.25 -29.03
C GLY A 37 -25.24 14.18 -27.95
N ASP A 38 -24.53 13.12 -28.30
CA ASP A 38 -24.20 11.96 -27.49
C ASP A 38 -23.92 12.39 -26.03
N SER A 39 -24.96 12.34 -25.19
CA SER A 39 -24.90 12.79 -23.82
C SER A 39 -24.39 11.61 -23.02
N THR A 40 -23.07 11.36 -23.11
CA THR A 40 -22.36 10.64 -22.08
C THR A 40 -22.56 11.45 -20.81
N GLY A 41 -23.54 11.04 -20.00
CA GLY A 41 -23.77 11.62 -18.69
C GLY A 41 -22.48 11.55 -17.87
N PRO A 42 -22.34 12.40 -16.85
CA PRO A 42 -21.13 12.38 -16.03
C PRO A 42 -20.90 10.97 -15.50
N GLU A 43 -19.66 10.51 -15.59
CA GLU A 43 -19.32 9.19 -15.10
C GLU A 43 -19.62 9.10 -13.60
N PRO A 44 -19.96 7.90 -13.09
CA PRO A 44 -20.17 7.73 -11.66
C PRO A 44 -19.02 8.34 -10.87
N TYR A 45 -19.33 9.11 -9.83
CA TYR A 45 -18.36 9.76 -8.92
C TYR A 45 -17.57 10.95 -9.47
N GLN A 46 -17.83 11.44 -10.70
CA GLN A 46 -17.12 12.58 -11.30
C GLN A 46 -17.21 13.90 -10.50
N PHE A 47 -18.23 14.07 -9.66
CA PHE A 47 -18.45 15.30 -8.88
C PHE A 47 -18.47 15.05 -7.36
N GLU A 48 -17.94 13.92 -6.89
CA GLU A 48 -17.81 13.71 -5.46
C GLU A 48 -16.61 14.49 -4.91
N PRO A 49 -16.75 15.24 -3.82
CA PRO A 49 -15.65 15.97 -3.20
C PRO A 49 -14.42 15.09 -2.92
N LEU A 50 -14.66 13.83 -2.55
CA LEU A 50 -13.61 12.85 -2.28
C LEU A 50 -12.84 12.43 -3.53
N ALA A 51 -13.46 12.41 -4.71
CA ALA A 51 -12.78 12.01 -5.94
C ALA A 51 -11.63 12.98 -6.29
N GLN A 52 -11.87 14.28 -6.09
CA GLN A 52 -10.87 15.31 -6.33
C GLN A 52 -9.76 15.30 -5.26
N GLU A 53 -10.10 15.00 -4.01
CA GLU A 53 -9.11 14.79 -2.93
C GLU A 53 -8.25 13.56 -3.19
N LEU A 54 -8.85 12.43 -3.59
CA LEU A 54 -8.12 11.22 -3.96
C LEU A 54 -7.20 11.47 -5.15
N ALA A 55 -7.68 12.13 -6.20
CA ALA A 55 -6.86 12.50 -7.36
C ALA A 55 -5.66 13.37 -6.95
N ALA A 56 -5.87 14.36 -6.09
CA ALA A 56 -4.78 15.21 -5.59
C ALA A 56 -3.77 14.41 -4.74
N ILE A 57 -4.23 13.44 -3.95
CA ILE A 57 -3.35 12.55 -3.16
C ILE A 57 -2.55 11.62 -4.08
N THR A 58 -3.18 11.04 -5.11
CA THR A 58 -2.51 10.17 -6.06
C THR A 58 -1.49 10.93 -6.89
N GLU A 59 -1.87 12.10 -7.43
CA GLU A 59 -0.95 12.97 -8.18
C GLU A 59 0.25 13.39 -7.31
N ALA A 60 0.00 13.78 -6.05
CA ALA A 60 1.09 14.13 -5.13
C ALA A 60 1.99 12.93 -4.80
N ALA A 61 1.43 11.72 -4.68
CA ALA A 61 2.20 10.50 -4.44
C ALA A 61 3.02 10.08 -5.68
N GLU A 62 2.45 10.23 -6.87
CA GLU A 62 3.11 9.99 -8.14
C GLU A 62 4.26 10.98 -8.37
N ASP A 63 4.03 12.27 -8.10
CA ASP A 63 5.09 13.30 -8.16
C ASP A 63 6.23 12.98 -7.18
N ALA A 64 5.91 12.60 -5.94
CA ALA A 64 6.93 12.22 -4.95
C ALA A 64 7.75 11.00 -5.38
N LEU A 65 7.13 10.04 -6.08
CA LEU A 65 7.85 8.91 -6.68
C LEU A 65 8.71 9.38 -7.85
N GLN A 66 8.18 10.24 -8.73
CA GLN A 66 8.90 10.77 -9.87
C GLN A 66 10.17 11.54 -9.45
N GLU A 67 10.13 12.28 -8.33
CA GLU A 67 11.30 12.94 -7.74
C GLU A 67 12.43 11.95 -7.37
N ARG A 68 12.09 10.69 -7.09
CA ARG A 68 13.08 9.63 -6.79
C ARG A 68 13.68 8.98 -8.03
N MET A 69 13.38 9.46 -9.23
CA MET A 69 14.04 9.06 -10.48
C MET A 69 15.27 9.89 -10.86
N GLY A 70 15.75 10.76 -9.96
CA GLY A 70 16.97 11.53 -10.15
C GLY A 70 18.24 10.67 -10.34
N PRO A 71 19.36 11.30 -10.73
CA PRO A 71 20.64 10.60 -10.85
C PRO A 71 21.06 9.97 -9.51
N VAL A 72 21.65 8.78 -9.56
CA VAL A 72 22.03 8.01 -8.36
C VAL A 72 22.97 8.80 -7.46
N ASP A 73 23.85 9.62 -8.02
CA ASP A 73 24.86 10.38 -7.27
C ASP A 73 24.23 11.42 -6.32
N GLU A 74 23.03 11.90 -6.64
CA GLU A 74 22.29 12.86 -5.81
C GLU A 74 21.48 12.16 -4.71
N LEU A 75 20.97 10.96 -4.99
CA LEU A 75 20.14 10.17 -4.06
C LEU A 75 21.00 9.27 -3.15
N CYS A 76 22.15 8.81 -3.63
CA CYS A 76 23.00 7.86 -2.93
C CYS A 76 24.13 8.56 -2.18
N THR A 77 24.12 8.39 -0.86
CA THR A 77 25.19 8.89 0.02
C THR A 77 26.14 7.78 0.51
N CYS A 78 25.91 6.52 0.12
CA CYS A 78 26.75 5.39 0.51
C CYS A 78 27.72 4.93 -0.60
N GLY A 79 27.52 5.36 -1.84
CA GLY A 79 28.36 5.04 -3.00
C GLY A 79 28.17 3.63 -3.58
N HIS A 80 27.14 2.88 -3.18
CA HIS A 80 26.91 1.49 -3.61
C HIS A 80 25.52 1.23 -4.20
N CYS A 81 24.66 2.26 -4.31
CA CYS A 81 23.33 2.10 -4.91
C CYS A 81 23.39 2.16 -6.44
N SER A 82 22.34 1.66 -7.08
CA SER A 82 22.10 1.75 -8.52
C SER A 82 20.68 2.26 -8.77
N SER A 83 20.44 2.85 -9.95
CA SER A 83 19.11 3.31 -10.35
C SER A 83 18.20 2.11 -10.64
N LEU A 84 17.04 2.10 -10.01
CA LEU A 84 15.97 1.11 -10.10
C LEU A 84 14.63 1.85 -10.30
N SER A 85 13.51 1.27 -9.84
CA SER A 85 12.24 1.98 -9.79
C SER A 85 12.25 3.11 -8.74
N PRO A 86 11.40 4.14 -8.89
CA PRO A 86 11.33 5.23 -7.93
C PRO A 86 11.00 4.79 -6.49
N VAL A 87 10.25 3.69 -6.31
CA VAL A 87 9.98 3.10 -4.99
C VAL A 87 11.24 2.50 -4.37
N GLU A 88 12.13 1.96 -5.19
CA GLU A 88 13.34 1.24 -4.76
C GLU A 88 14.58 2.14 -4.68
N ASN A 89 14.53 3.36 -5.21
CA ASN A 89 15.63 4.33 -5.19
C ASN A 89 15.83 4.96 -3.79
N VAL A 90 16.18 4.11 -2.81
CA VAL A 90 16.39 4.47 -1.40
C VAL A 90 17.80 4.08 -0.96
N CYS A 91 18.58 5.05 -0.46
CA CYS A 91 19.90 4.77 0.08
C CYS A 91 19.81 4.06 1.44
N CYS A 92 20.68 3.09 1.70
CA CYS A 92 20.76 2.42 3.01
C CYS A 92 20.99 3.39 4.18
N ARG A 93 21.60 4.56 3.93
CA ARG A 93 21.85 5.61 4.92
C ARG A 93 20.61 6.45 5.25
N GLU A 94 19.60 6.47 4.38
CA GLU A 94 18.31 7.12 4.63
C GLU A 94 17.43 6.28 5.57
N THR A 95 17.70 4.96 5.67
CA THR A 95 16.88 4.06 6.49
C THR A 95 17.39 4.04 7.95
N PRO A 96 16.68 4.65 8.91
CA PRO A 96 17.20 4.82 10.27
C PRO A 96 17.44 3.48 10.98
N LYS A 97 16.59 2.48 10.71
CA LYS A 97 16.73 1.13 11.26
C LYS A 97 18.05 0.47 10.82
N VAL A 98 18.47 0.68 9.58
CA VAL A 98 19.73 0.17 9.03
C VAL A 98 20.91 0.86 9.71
N MET A 99 20.88 2.19 9.78
CA MET A 99 21.96 2.95 10.41
C MET A 99 22.11 2.66 11.90
N ASN A 100 21.00 2.43 12.62
CA ASN A 100 21.04 2.01 14.02
C ASN A 100 21.73 0.65 14.21
N ARG A 101 21.56 -0.31 13.28
CA ARG A 101 22.26 -1.60 13.32
C ARG A 101 23.74 -1.45 13.00
N CYS A 102 24.08 -0.63 12.01
CA CYS A 102 25.46 -0.33 11.67
C CYS A 102 26.20 0.34 12.83
N ALA A 103 25.57 1.31 13.50
CA ALA A 103 26.15 2.02 14.63
C ALA A 103 26.45 1.10 15.84
N GLN A 104 25.65 0.05 16.06
CA GLN A 104 25.87 -0.92 17.16
C GLN A 104 27.22 -1.64 17.05
N VAL A 105 27.78 -1.73 15.85
CA VAL A 105 29.05 -2.41 15.56
C VAL A 105 30.13 -1.45 15.04
N GLY A 106 29.91 -0.13 15.18
CA GLY A 106 30.87 0.90 14.78
C GLY A 106 31.00 1.11 13.27
N VAL A 107 29.98 0.73 12.49
CA VAL A 107 29.91 1.00 11.05
C VAL A 107 29.07 2.25 10.80
N ASP A 108 29.65 3.25 10.14
CA ASP A 108 29.03 4.55 9.83
C ASP A 108 28.82 4.80 8.32
N GLY A 109 29.36 3.89 7.49
CA GLY A 109 29.31 3.94 6.03
C GLY A 109 28.11 3.21 5.43
N CYS A 110 28.39 2.22 4.58
CA CYS A 110 27.37 1.46 3.84
C CYS A 110 26.99 0.18 4.60
N ILE A 111 25.73 -0.26 4.48
CA ILE A 111 25.26 -1.52 5.09
C ILE A 111 26.08 -2.73 4.64
N LEU A 112 26.67 -2.68 3.44
CA LEU A 112 27.54 -3.74 2.92
C LEU A 112 28.80 -3.96 3.78
N GLN A 113 29.22 -2.95 4.54
CA GLN A 113 30.37 -3.04 5.46
C GLN A 113 29.98 -3.64 6.82
N HIS A 114 28.69 -3.85 7.09
CA HIS A 114 28.26 -4.49 8.32
C HIS A 114 28.75 -5.96 8.33
N PRO A 115 29.44 -6.42 9.39
CA PRO A 115 30.03 -7.77 9.43
C PRO A 115 29.02 -8.91 9.30
N GLY A 116 27.76 -8.65 9.66
CA GLY A 116 26.67 -9.60 9.48
C GLY A 116 26.05 -9.63 8.07
N PHE A 117 26.36 -8.67 7.19
CA PHE A 117 25.69 -8.56 5.90
C PHE A 117 25.96 -9.79 5.01
N GLU A 118 27.23 -10.09 4.77
CA GLU A 118 27.61 -11.25 3.96
C GLU A 118 27.21 -12.57 4.63
N ALA A 119 27.49 -12.69 5.93
CA ALA A 119 27.25 -13.93 6.68
C ALA A 119 25.77 -14.30 6.82
N VAL A 120 24.85 -13.31 6.84
CA VAL A 120 23.42 -13.54 7.10
C VAL A 120 22.57 -13.28 5.86
N ALA A 121 22.75 -12.15 5.18
CA ALA A 121 21.87 -11.73 4.09
C ALA A 121 22.26 -12.37 2.74
N LEU A 122 23.54 -12.69 2.52
CA LEU A 122 24.02 -13.26 1.26
C LEU A 122 24.34 -14.76 1.35
N ASN A 123 24.36 -15.35 2.55
CA ASN A 123 24.73 -16.74 2.71
C ASN A 123 23.55 -17.68 2.35
N PRO A 124 23.64 -18.46 1.26
CA PRO A 124 22.52 -19.29 0.80
C PRO A 124 22.14 -20.36 1.82
N TYR A 125 23.10 -20.90 2.59
CA TYR A 125 22.80 -21.92 3.60
C TYR A 125 22.03 -21.35 4.78
N VAL A 126 22.30 -20.10 5.16
CA VAL A 126 21.53 -19.39 6.19
C VAL A 126 20.11 -19.12 5.68
N LEU A 127 19.97 -18.62 4.46
CA LEU A 127 18.66 -18.35 3.86
C LEU A 127 17.81 -19.63 3.74
N GLN A 128 18.41 -20.74 3.31
CA GLN A 128 17.73 -22.05 3.24
C GLN A 128 17.30 -22.55 4.62
N ALA A 129 18.16 -22.40 5.64
CA ALA A 129 17.83 -22.81 7.01
C ALA A 129 16.67 -21.98 7.58
N VAL A 130 16.69 -20.66 7.36
CA VAL A 130 15.60 -19.75 7.79
C VAL A 130 14.30 -20.07 7.07
N TYR A 131 14.35 -20.32 5.76
CA TYR A 131 13.18 -20.72 4.97
C TYR A 131 12.61 -22.07 5.43
N GLY A 132 13.46 -23.07 5.64
CA GLY A 132 13.02 -24.37 6.18
C GLY A 132 12.38 -24.24 7.57
N THR A 133 12.93 -23.36 8.42
CA THR A 133 12.33 -23.06 9.74
C THR A 133 10.97 -22.38 9.59
N TYR A 134 10.84 -21.44 8.64
CA TYR A 134 9.57 -20.78 8.34
C TYR A 134 8.51 -21.80 7.91
N LEU A 135 8.83 -22.69 6.96
CA LEU A 135 7.91 -23.74 6.51
C LEU A 135 7.46 -24.67 7.64
N GLN A 136 8.35 -25.01 8.58
CA GLN A 136 7.99 -25.85 9.74
C GLN A 136 7.00 -25.16 10.68
N LEU A 137 7.10 -23.83 10.83
CA LEU A 137 6.27 -23.07 11.76
C LEU A 137 4.95 -22.60 11.15
N PHE A 138 4.95 -22.27 9.86
CA PHE A 138 3.84 -21.59 9.20
C PHE A 138 3.26 -22.36 8.01
N GLY A 139 3.91 -23.42 7.55
CA GLY A 139 3.52 -24.15 6.34
C GLY A 139 4.02 -23.49 5.05
N GLU A 140 3.60 -24.04 3.91
CA GLU A 140 3.87 -23.47 2.59
C GLU A 140 3.04 -22.19 2.40
N MET A 141 3.65 -21.15 1.81
CA MET A 141 2.89 -19.97 1.39
C MET A 141 2.07 -20.35 0.15
N GLU A 142 0.75 -20.13 0.19
CA GLU A 142 -0.07 -20.22 -1.02
C GLU A 142 0.37 -19.10 -1.98
N GLU A 143 0.88 -19.50 -3.14
CA GLU A 143 1.19 -18.58 -4.23
C GLU A 143 -0.14 -18.10 -4.81
N ASN A 144 -0.60 -16.92 -4.38
CA ASN A 144 -1.70 -16.23 -5.07
C ASN A 144 -1.18 -15.81 -6.45
N ALA A 145 -1.32 -16.71 -7.42
CA ALA A 145 -1.11 -16.41 -8.82
C ALA A 145 -2.28 -15.55 -9.32
N GLU A 146 -2.04 -14.25 -9.51
CA GLU A 146 -2.84 -13.38 -10.38
C GLU A 146 -2.29 -13.40 -11.81
#